data_AF-A0A7S3J6T5-F1
#
_entry.id   AF-A0A7S3J6T5-F1
#
_cell.length_a   1.000
_cell.length_b   1.000
_cell.length_c   1.000
_cell.angle_alpha   90.00
_cell.angle_beta   90.00
_cell.angle_gamma   90.00
#
_symmetry.space_group_name_H-M   'P 1'
#
loop_
_entity.id
_entity.type
_entity.pdbx_description
1 polymer ?
#
loop_
_entity_poly.entity_id
_entity_poly.type
_entity_poly.pdbx_seq_one_letter_code
_entity_poly.pdbx_strand_id
1 'polypeptide(L)'
;MVTAYDVMFGKSKGHEVIELSKAVSHIRENLDKATKTGILKTDNTEGVLIDIRQALNQCDQSKNQVLKEAEKSIKDLIKALYERKDVLIENINNYFLNERKKIEEQEQVWREKQKITDDLLKLSSNRDDDHSLLENSKYIADGIQTLSEKTKFNHFEMINSLDTTMHVIDDETNVKKADIPHEELKRLISQYIAPSEKKKIQYRC
;
A
#
# COMPACT_ATOMS: atom_id res chain seq x y z
N MET A 1 -24.24 31.03 -59.94
CA MET A 1 -23.56 31.96 -60.86
C MET A 1 -23.90 33.35 -60.36
N VAL A 2 -22.92 34.12 -59.87
CA VAL A 2 -23.19 35.47 -59.35
C VAL A 2 -23.50 36.36 -60.55
N THR A 3 -24.68 36.98 -60.57
CA THR A 3 -25.09 37.83 -61.69
C THR A 3 -24.63 39.27 -61.48
N ALA A 4 -24.56 40.08 -62.55
CA ALA A 4 -24.24 41.51 -62.41
C ALA A 4 -25.19 42.25 -61.45
N TYR A 5 -26.45 41.78 -61.35
CA TYR A 5 -27.41 42.28 -60.38
C TYR A 5 -26.99 41.96 -58.92
N ASP A 6 -26.47 40.75 -58.65
CA ASP A 6 -26.02 40.35 -57.32
C ASP A 6 -24.80 41.13 -56.81
N VAL A 7 -23.93 41.56 -57.73
CA VAL A 7 -22.71 42.34 -57.45
C VAL A 7 -23.04 43.82 -57.27
N MET A 8 -23.99 44.37 -58.02
CA MET A 8 -24.31 45.81 -57.95
C MET A 8 -25.40 46.14 -56.93
N PHE A 9 -26.36 45.23 -56.72
CA PHE A 9 -27.57 45.49 -55.93
C PHE A 9 -27.99 44.34 -54.99
N GLY A 10 -27.40 43.16 -55.13
CA GLY A 10 -27.72 41.99 -54.31
C GLY A 10 -26.73 41.73 -53.18
N LYS A 11 -26.67 40.46 -52.74
CA LYS A 11 -25.94 40.03 -51.53
C LYS A 11 -24.42 40.17 -51.63
N SER A 12 -23.88 40.35 -52.83
CA SER A 12 -22.43 40.46 -53.07
C SER A 12 -21.99 41.91 -53.31
N LYS A 13 -22.84 42.89 -52.98
CA LYS A 13 -22.54 44.31 -53.16
C LYS A 13 -21.36 44.76 -52.31
N GLY A 14 -20.36 45.36 -52.94
CA GLY A 14 -19.15 45.86 -52.28
C GLY A 14 -18.04 44.81 -52.06
N HIS A 15 -18.26 43.56 -52.48
CA HIS A 15 -17.22 42.54 -52.48
C HIS A 15 -16.30 42.72 -53.70
N GLU A 16 -15.00 42.43 -53.54
CA GLU A 16 -14.09 42.35 -54.68
C GLU A 16 -14.53 41.25 -55.63
N VAL A 17 -14.74 41.61 -56.89
CA VAL A 17 -15.15 40.69 -57.94
C VAL A 17 -14.06 40.62 -58.99
N ILE A 18 -13.66 39.39 -59.32
CA ILE A 18 -12.72 39.11 -60.38
C ILE A 18 -13.46 38.51 -61.59
N GLU A 19 -12.92 38.75 -62.78
CA GLU A 19 -13.46 38.16 -64.01
C GLU A 19 -13.41 36.63 -63.94
N LEU A 20 -14.45 35.98 -64.48
CA LEU A 20 -14.59 34.52 -64.45
C LEU A 20 -13.35 33.81 -65.00
N SER A 21 -12.76 34.32 -66.08
CA SER A 21 -11.56 33.78 -66.71
C SER A 21 -10.34 33.81 -65.76
N LYS A 22 -10.15 34.92 -65.04
CA LYS A 22 -9.07 35.09 -64.05
C LYS A 22 -9.31 34.22 -62.81
N ALA A 23 -10.56 34.10 -62.36
CA ALA A 23 -10.93 33.20 -61.27
C ALA A 23 -10.60 31.74 -61.60
N VAL A 24 -10.99 31.29 -62.80
CA VAL A 24 -10.69 29.94 -63.29
C VAL A 24 -9.17 29.72 -63.40
N SER A 25 -8.43 30.73 -63.86
CA SER A 25 -6.96 30.64 -63.96
C SER A 25 -6.30 30.50 -62.59
N HIS A 26 -6.73 31.28 -61.58
CA HIS A 26 -6.22 31.15 -60.21
C HIS A 26 -6.55 29.79 -59.58
N ILE A 27 -7.76 29.28 -59.79
CA ILE A 27 -8.14 27.94 -59.30
C ILE A 27 -7.27 26.87 -59.97
N ARG A 28 -7.03 26.97 -61.29
CA ARG A 28 -6.15 26.04 -62.01
C ARG A 28 -4.72 26.11 -61.52
N GLU A 29 -4.15 27.30 -61.35
CA GLU A 29 -2.78 27.45 -60.81
C GLU A 29 -2.64 26.84 -59.41
N ASN A 30 -3.65 26.99 -58.55
CA ASN A 30 -3.63 26.40 -57.21
C ASN A 30 -3.73 24.87 -57.25
N LEU A 31 -4.57 24.31 -58.12
CA LEU A 31 -4.63 22.86 -58.35
C LEU A 31 -3.31 22.33 -58.92
N ASP A 32 -2.70 23.05 -59.84
CA ASP A 32 -1.44 22.67 -60.48
C ASP A 32 -0.28 22.72 -59.47
N LYS A 33 -0.25 23.73 -58.61
CA LYS A 33 0.68 23.81 -57.46
C LYS A 33 0.46 22.64 -56.50
N ALA A 34 -0.77 22.36 -56.09
CA ALA A 34 -1.10 21.27 -55.16
C ALA A 34 -0.78 19.87 -55.75
N THR A 35 -0.87 19.73 -57.08
CA THR A 35 -0.48 18.52 -57.80
C THR A 35 1.06 18.38 -57.82
N LYS A 36 1.77 19.46 -58.13
CA LYS A 36 3.25 19.50 -58.17
C LYS A 36 3.90 19.29 -56.80
N THR A 37 3.30 19.83 -55.74
CA THR A 37 3.74 19.59 -54.35
C THR A 37 3.38 18.19 -53.84
N GLY A 38 2.62 17.42 -54.62
CA GLY A 38 2.23 16.04 -54.27
C GLY A 38 1.14 15.94 -53.21
N ILE A 39 0.54 17.05 -52.79
CA ILE A 39 -0.54 17.08 -51.79
C ILE A 39 -1.77 16.30 -52.27
N LEU A 40 -2.05 16.37 -53.57
CA LEU A 40 -3.16 15.66 -54.21
C LEU A 40 -2.82 14.20 -54.61
N LYS A 41 -1.65 13.67 -54.23
CA LYS A 41 -1.33 12.26 -54.48
C LYS A 41 -2.03 11.36 -53.47
N THR A 42 -2.69 10.33 -53.97
CA THR A 42 -3.30 9.28 -53.15
C THR A 42 -2.31 8.66 -52.18
N ASP A 43 -1.08 8.43 -52.63
CA ASP A 43 0.01 7.85 -51.83
C ASP A 43 0.34 8.70 -50.59
N ASN A 44 0.17 10.03 -50.67
CA ASN A 44 0.37 10.93 -49.54
C ASN A 44 -0.71 10.71 -48.47
N THR A 45 -1.98 10.64 -48.89
CA THR A 45 -3.10 10.35 -47.97
C THR A 45 -3.06 8.93 -47.42
N GLU A 46 -2.60 7.96 -48.21
CA GLU A 46 -2.40 6.58 -47.76
C GLU A 46 -1.27 6.47 -46.73
N GLY A 47 -0.17 7.19 -46.92
CA GLY A 47 0.93 7.27 -45.94
C GLY A 47 0.44 7.78 -44.58
N VAL A 48 -0.30 8.89 -44.57
CA VAL A 48 -0.88 9.46 -43.34
C VAL A 48 -1.89 8.49 -42.70
N LEU A 49 -2.71 7.80 -43.49
CA LEU A 49 -3.64 6.78 -42.97
C LEU A 49 -2.92 5.58 -42.34
N ILE A 50 -1.80 5.16 -42.91
CA ILE A 50 -0.96 4.09 -42.34
C ILE A 50 -0.37 4.54 -41.00
N ASP A 51 0.16 5.76 -40.93
CA ASP A 51 0.71 6.33 -39.69
C ASP A 51 -0.35 6.42 -38.58
N ILE A 52 -1.57 6.86 -38.91
CA ILE A 52 -2.71 6.90 -37.97
C ILE A 52 -3.05 5.48 -37.49
N ARG A 53 -3.12 4.49 -38.39
CA ARG A 53 -3.40 3.10 -38.01
C ARG A 53 -2.32 2.53 -37.10
N GLN A 54 -1.06 2.84 -37.37
CA GLN A 54 0.06 2.41 -36.53
C GLN A 54 -0.02 3.06 -35.14
N ALA A 55 -0.33 4.35 -35.05
CA ALA A 55 -0.51 5.05 -33.78
C ALA A 55 -1.68 4.48 -32.97
N LEU A 56 -2.81 4.15 -33.62
CA LEU A 56 -3.94 3.48 -32.97
C LEU A 56 -3.54 2.12 -32.39
N ASN A 57 -2.85 1.29 -33.18
CA ASN A 57 -2.38 -0.01 -32.71
C ASN A 57 -1.40 0.11 -31.54
N GLN A 58 -0.48 1.08 -31.59
CA GLN A 58 0.44 1.35 -30.48
C GLN A 58 -0.30 1.81 -29.22
N CYS A 59 -1.34 2.63 -29.37
CA CYS A 59 -2.18 3.06 -28.26
C CYS A 59 -2.88 1.87 -27.59
N ASP A 60 -3.48 0.96 -28.37
CA ASP A 60 -4.14 -0.22 -27.85
C ASP A 60 -3.16 -1.21 -27.18
N GLN A 61 -1.98 -1.40 -27.78
CA GLN A 61 -0.92 -2.21 -27.17
C GLN A 61 -0.45 -1.61 -25.84
N SER A 62 -0.19 -0.29 -25.82
CA SER A 62 0.26 0.41 -24.62
C SER A 62 -0.80 0.38 -23.52
N LYS A 63 -2.08 0.58 -23.85
CA LYS A 63 -3.21 0.43 -22.92
C LYS A 63 -3.21 -0.96 -22.28
N ASN A 64 -3.12 -2.02 -23.08
CA ASN A 64 -3.16 -3.40 -22.58
C ASN A 64 -1.95 -3.71 -21.68
N GLN A 65 -0.78 -3.17 -22.01
CA GLN A 65 0.41 -3.32 -21.18
C GLN A 65 0.25 -2.61 -19.84
N VAL A 66 -0.18 -1.34 -19.85
CA VAL A 66 -0.38 -0.56 -18.62
C VAL A 66 -1.44 -1.20 -17.72
N LEU A 67 -2.52 -1.74 -18.29
CA LEU A 67 -3.54 -2.47 -17.52
C LEU A 67 -2.95 -3.72 -16.85
N LYS A 68 -2.14 -4.52 -17.56
CA LYS A 68 -1.49 -5.70 -16.99
C LYS A 68 -0.51 -5.35 -15.87
N GLU A 69 0.29 -4.29 -16.06
CA GLU A 69 1.24 -3.82 -15.05
C GLU A 69 0.53 -3.29 -13.80
N ALA A 70 -0.58 -2.57 -13.98
CA ALA A 70 -1.42 -2.10 -12.88
C ALA A 70 -2.03 -3.27 -12.09
N GLU A 71 -2.62 -4.25 -12.79
CA GLU A 71 -3.17 -5.45 -12.15
C GLU A 71 -2.12 -6.25 -11.37
N LYS A 72 -0.93 -6.42 -11.95
CA LYS A 72 0.18 -7.10 -11.29
C LYS A 72 0.61 -6.35 -10.03
N SER A 73 0.80 -5.04 -10.13
CA SER A 73 1.21 -4.19 -9.00
C SER A 73 0.21 -4.25 -7.84
N ILE A 74 -1.09 -4.24 -8.14
CA ILE A 74 -2.15 -4.39 -7.13
C ILE A 74 -2.11 -5.78 -6.49
N LYS A 75 -1.94 -6.85 -7.28
CA LYS A 75 -1.82 -8.22 -6.76
C LYS A 75 -0.61 -8.39 -5.83
N ASP A 76 0.53 -7.83 -6.22
CA ASP A 76 1.75 -7.88 -5.42
C ASP A 76 1.57 -7.12 -4.09
N LEU A 77 0.89 -5.96 -4.12
CA LEU A 77 0.56 -5.20 -2.92
C LEU A 77 -0.40 -5.95 -1.99
N ILE A 78 -1.45 -6.59 -2.54
CA ILE A 78 -2.36 -7.44 -1.77
C ILE A 78 -1.61 -8.60 -1.11
N LYS A 79 -0.72 -9.26 -1.85
CA LYS A 79 0.10 -10.37 -1.33
C LYS A 79 0.96 -9.92 -0.15
N ALA A 80 1.66 -8.79 -0.28
CA ALA A 80 2.49 -8.22 0.77
C ALA A 80 1.66 -7.86 2.03
N LEU A 81 0.45 -7.32 1.85
CA LEU A 81 -0.46 -7.02 2.97
C LEU A 81 -0.90 -8.30 3.71
N TYR A 82 -1.23 -9.37 2.99
CA TYR A 82 -1.57 -10.66 3.60
C TYR A 82 -0.40 -11.27 4.37
N GLU A 83 0.80 -11.27 3.78
CA GLU A 83 2.01 -11.75 4.44
C GLU A 83 2.30 -10.98 5.73
N ARG A 84 2.19 -9.63 5.69
CA ARG A 84 2.39 -8.80 6.89
C ARG A 84 1.34 -9.05 7.96
N LYS A 85 0.07 -9.27 7.58
CA LYS A 85 -1.01 -9.63 8.50
C LYS A 85 -0.71 -10.94 9.22
N ASP A 86 -0.25 -11.97 8.50
CA ASP A 86 0.08 -13.26 9.10
C ASP A 86 1.26 -13.15 10.08
N VAL A 87 2.32 -12.41 9.73
CA VAL A 87 3.45 -12.12 10.62
C VAL A 87 3.01 -11.37 11.89
N LEU A 88 2.11 -10.40 11.76
CA LEU A 88 1.59 -9.65 12.92
C LEU A 88 0.84 -10.58 13.89
N ILE A 89 -0.03 -11.44 13.35
CA ILE A 89 -0.79 -12.41 14.15
C ILE A 89 0.17 -13.36 14.88
N GLU A 90 1.19 -13.86 14.19
CA GLU A 90 2.21 -14.71 14.79
C GLU A 90 2.95 -14.01 15.92
N ASN A 91 3.37 -12.76 15.73
CA ASN A 91 4.05 -11.97 16.76
C ASN A 91 3.17 -11.74 17.99
N ILE A 92 1.88 -11.43 17.80
CA ILE A 92 0.93 -11.28 18.90
C ILE A 92 0.78 -12.59 19.67
N ASN A 93 0.61 -13.72 18.97
CA ASN A 93 0.51 -15.03 19.60
C ASN A 93 1.78 -15.36 20.40
N ASN A 94 2.96 -15.14 19.82
CA ASN A 94 4.24 -15.37 20.48
C ASN A 94 4.42 -14.50 21.73
N TYR A 95 3.98 -13.24 21.70
CA TYR A 95 3.97 -12.38 22.87
C TYR A 95 3.14 -13.00 24.01
N PHE A 96 1.89 -13.36 23.73
CA PHE A 96 1.02 -13.94 24.75
C PHE A 96 1.49 -15.31 25.25
N LEU A 97 2.11 -16.14 24.39
CA LEU A 97 2.73 -17.39 24.80
C LEU A 97 3.91 -17.16 25.75
N ASN A 98 4.76 -16.18 25.45
CA ASN A 98 5.90 -15.82 26.30
C ASN A 98 5.44 -15.25 27.65
N GLU A 99 4.46 -14.35 27.63
CA GLU A 99 3.89 -13.80 28.86
C GLU A 99 3.20 -14.87 29.71
N ARG A 100 2.43 -15.76 29.08
CA ARG A 100 1.85 -16.92 29.78
C ARG A 100 2.92 -17.77 30.44
N LYS A 101 4.03 -18.04 29.75
CA LYS A 101 5.15 -18.81 30.31
C LYS A 101 5.74 -18.13 31.55
N LYS A 102 5.94 -16.80 31.52
CA LYS A 102 6.40 -16.03 32.70
C LYS A 102 5.43 -16.15 33.87
N ILE A 103 4.12 -16.11 33.60
CA ILE A 103 3.08 -16.28 34.62
C ILE A 103 3.14 -17.69 35.20
N GLU A 104 3.25 -18.73 34.36
CA GLU A 104 3.37 -20.13 34.79
C GLU A 104 4.63 -20.36 35.65
N GLU A 105 5.77 -19.75 35.29
CA GLU A 105 7.01 -19.79 36.08
C GLU A 105 6.81 -19.14 37.46
N GLN A 106 6.15 -17.98 37.54
CA GLN A 106 5.85 -17.35 38.82
C GLN A 106 4.85 -18.19 39.64
N GLU A 107 3.82 -18.74 39.00
CA GLU A 107 2.84 -19.61 39.66
C GLU A 107 3.53 -20.83 40.28
N GLN A 108 4.48 -21.44 39.58
CA GLN A 108 5.25 -22.58 40.06
C GLN A 108 6.03 -22.24 41.34
N VAL A 109 6.72 -21.10 41.37
CA VAL A 109 7.43 -20.62 42.58
C VAL A 109 6.47 -20.46 43.76
N TRP A 110 5.28 -19.92 43.53
CA TRP A 110 4.27 -19.76 44.59
C TRP A 110 3.68 -21.10 45.04
N ARG A 111 3.49 -22.08 44.15
CA ARG A 111 3.08 -23.45 44.50
C ARG A 111 4.11 -24.14 45.37
N GLU A 112 5.40 -23.95 45.10
CA GLU A 112 6.48 -24.47 45.93
C GLU A 112 6.49 -23.82 47.32
N LYS A 113 6.33 -22.50 47.40
CA LYS A 113 6.17 -21.79 48.69
C LYS A 113 4.94 -22.29 49.47
N GLN A 114 3.82 -22.53 48.78
CA GLN A 114 2.63 -23.10 49.41
C GLN A 114 2.90 -24.49 49.99
N LYS A 115 3.57 -25.36 49.24
CA LYS A 115 3.94 -26.70 49.73
C LYS A 115 4.85 -26.64 50.96
N ILE A 116 5.89 -25.79 50.94
CA ILE A 116 6.76 -25.56 52.10
C ILE A 116 5.94 -25.11 53.31
N THR A 117 4.99 -24.18 53.11
CA THR A 117 4.11 -23.70 54.18
C THR A 117 3.28 -24.84 54.79
N ASP A 118 2.65 -25.67 53.95
CA ASP A 118 1.84 -26.80 54.41
C ASP A 118 2.67 -27.83 55.18
N ASP A 119 3.90 -28.12 54.73
CA ASP A 119 4.79 -29.08 55.38
C ASP A 119 5.33 -28.53 56.72
N LEU A 120 5.65 -27.24 56.80
CA LEU A 120 6.00 -26.57 58.06
C LEU A 120 4.82 -26.53 59.05
N LEU A 121 3.60 -26.31 58.57
CA LEU A 121 2.39 -26.34 59.41
C LEU A 121 2.14 -27.74 59.98
N LYS A 122 2.35 -28.80 59.20
CA LYS A 122 2.24 -30.19 59.69
C LYS A 122 3.28 -30.48 60.78
N LEU A 123 4.53 -30.09 60.54
CA LEU A 123 5.61 -30.25 61.53
C LEU A 123 5.32 -29.47 62.82
N SER A 124 4.79 -28.25 62.71
CA SER A 124 4.40 -27.43 63.86
C SER A 124 3.17 -27.96 64.62
N SER A 125 2.32 -28.76 63.99
CA SER A 125 1.08 -29.25 64.59
C SER A 125 1.30 -30.47 65.49
N ASN A 126 2.40 -31.21 65.29
CA ASN A 126 2.81 -32.31 66.15
C ASN A 126 3.58 -31.76 67.36
N ARG A 127 2.83 -31.41 68.42
CA ARG A 127 3.35 -30.70 69.61
C ARG A 127 4.29 -31.50 70.53
N ASP A 128 4.36 -32.83 70.35
CA ASP A 128 5.07 -33.72 71.28
C ASP A 128 6.33 -34.37 70.66
N ASP A 129 6.78 -33.92 69.48
CA ASP A 129 7.89 -34.52 68.75
C ASP A 129 9.04 -33.53 68.50
N ASP A 130 9.63 -33.07 69.60
CA ASP A 130 10.80 -32.18 69.61
C ASP A 130 12.00 -32.79 68.87
N HIS A 131 12.09 -34.13 68.83
CA HIS A 131 13.15 -34.83 68.10
C HIS A 131 12.98 -34.63 66.57
N SER A 132 11.76 -34.75 66.05
CA SER A 132 11.48 -34.49 64.63
C SER A 132 11.69 -33.02 64.24
N LEU A 133 11.43 -32.08 65.15
CA LEU A 133 11.74 -30.66 64.93
C LEU A 133 13.24 -30.40 64.84
N LEU A 134 14.03 -31.05 65.70
CA LEU A 134 15.49 -30.95 65.68
C LEU A 134 16.09 -31.61 64.44
N GLU A 135 15.58 -32.77 64.04
CA GLU A 135 16.03 -33.49 62.84
C GLU A 135 15.75 -32.70 61.55
N ASN A 136 14.59 -32.02 61.48
CA ASN A 136 14.20 -31.19 60.34
C ASN A 136 14.58 -29.70 60.48
N SER A 137 15.36 -29.34 61.51
CA SER A 137 15.66 -27.94 61.87
C SER A 137 16.28 -27.12 60.72
N LYS A 138 17.13 -27.75 59.91
CA LYS A 138 17.71 -27.12 58.71
C LYS A 138 16.64 -26.80 57.66
N TYR A 139 15.76 -27.74 57.35
CA TYR A 139 14.66 -27.54 56.42
C TYR A 139 13.68 -26.46 56.92
N ILE A 140 13.43 -26.42 58.22
CA ILE A 140 12.58 -25.40 58.86
C ILE A 140 13.19 -24.00 58.71
N ALA A 141 14.48 -23.85 59.02
CA ALA A 141 15.18 -22.58 58.89
C ALA A 141 15.22 -22.09 57.43
N ASP A 142 15.60 -22.98 56.49
CA ASP A 142 15.67 -22.68 55.06
C ASP A 142 14.28 -22.36 54.46
N GLY A 143 13.23 -23.08 54.92
CA GLY A 143 11.85 -22.87 54.50
C GLY A 143 11.28 -21.53 54.98
N ILE A 144 11.49 -21.16 56.25
CA ILE A 144 11.10 -19.86 56.79
C ILE A 144 11.83 -18.72 56.06
N GLN A 145 13.12 -18.89 55.77
CA GLN A 145 13.90 -17.92 55.01
C GLN A 145 13.31 -17.72 53.60
N THR A 146 13.02 -18.80 52.88
CA THR A 146 12.42 -18.77 51.52
C THR A 146 11.04 -18.10 51.51
N LEU A 147 10.24 -18.31 52.55
CA LEU A 147 8.92 -17.66 52.70
C LEU A 147 9.04 -16.17 53.06
N SER A 148 10.09 -15.78 53.77
CA SER A 148 10.35 -14.39 54.16
C SER A 148 10.85 -13.50 53.01
N GLU A 149 11.34 -14.10 51.93
CA GLU A 149 11.73 -13.37 50.72
C GLU A 149 10.51 -12.69 50.08
N LYS A 150 10.55 -11.36 50.01
CA LYS A 150 9.51 -10.54 49.36
C LYS A 150 9.51 -10.79 47.85
N THR A 151 8.71 -11.74 47.39
CA THR A 151 8.38 -11.90 45.98
C THR A 151 7.37 -10.83 45.55
N LYS A 152 7.81 -9.82 44.79
CA LYS A 152 6.92 -8.86 44.12
C LYS A 152 6.46 -9.48 42.80
N PHE A 153 5.15 -9.58 42.58
CA PHE A 153 4.59 -9.83 41.25
C PHE A 153 4.88 -8.59 40.41
N ASN A 154 5.89 -8.68 39.55
CA ASN A 154 6.25 -7.58 38.65
C ASN A 154 5.19 -7.51 37.55
N HIS A 155 4.74 -6.29 37.28
CA HIS A 155 3.50 -6.01 36.55
C HIS A 155 3.43 -6.64 35.15
N PHE A 156 2.19 -6.77 34.63
CA PHE A 156 1.89 -7.25 33.29
C PHE A 156 1.65 -6.08 32.34
N GLU A 157 2.39 -6.01 31.22
CA GLU A 157 2.10 -5.10 30.11
C GLU A 157 1.10 -5.77 29.16
N MET A 158 -0.07 -5.17 28.98
CA MET A 158 -1.04 -5.62 27.98
C MET A 158 -0.84 -4.86 26.68
N ILE A 159 -0.75 -5.58 25.56
CA ILE A 159 -1.01 -4.97 24.25
C ILE A 159 -2.46 -4.49 24.27
N ASN A 160 -2.66 -3.17 24.18
CA ASN A 160 -3.98 -2.56 24.22
C ASN A 160 -4.74 -2.93 22.94
N SER A 161 -5.93 -3.51 23.05
CA SER A 161 -6.75 -3.95 21.90
C SER A 161 -7.22 -2.80 21.00
N LEU A 162 -7.03 -1.55 21.44
CA LEU A 162 -7.33 -0.32 20.73
C LEU A 162 -6.18 0.20 19.88
N ASP A 163 -4.98 -0.37 19.99
CA ASP A 163 -3.82 0.10 19.22
C ASP A 163 -3.92 -0.38 17.77
N THR A 164 -4.74 0.34 17.01
CA THR A 164 -4.88 0.27 15.55
C THR A 164 -3.72 0.95 14.83
N THR A 165 -2.68 1.32 15.58
CA THR A 165 -1.53 2.08 15.13
C THR A 165 -0.45 1.14 14.66
N MET A 166 -0.10 1.23 13.38
CA MET A 166 0.96 0.39 12.83
C MET A 166 2.31 1.05 13.16
N HIS A 167 3.14 0.37 13.96
CA HIS A 167 4.50 0.82 14.24
C HIS A 167 5.40 0.44 13.07
N VAL A 168 5.96 1.44 12.38
CA VAL A 168 7.02 1.21 11.39
C VAL A 168 8.32 1.08 12.17
N ILE A 169 8.89 -0.12 12.18
CA ILE A 169 10.20 -0.40 12.79
C ILE A 169 11.19 -0.53 11.65
N ASP A 170 12.36 0.07 11.81
CA ASP A 170 13.47 -0.08 10.87
C ASP A 170 14.15 -1.43 11.08
N ASP A 171 14.14 -2.30 10.08
CA ASP A 171 14.64 -3.68 10.19
C ASP A 171 16.15 -3.74 10.53
N GLU A 172 16.93 -2.68 10.24
CA GLU A 172 18.37 -2.64 10.53
C GLU A 172 18.70 -2.12 11.94
N THR A 173 17.86 -1.27 12.51
CA THR A 173 18.15 -0.59 13.79
C THR A 173 17.20 -0.96 14.92
N ASN A 174 16.09 -1.66 14.60
CA ASN A 174 15.01 -1.99 15.51
C ASN A 174 14.39 -0.77 16.22
N VAL A 175 14.61 0.43 15.68
CA VAL A 175 14.07 1.68 16.20
C VAL A 175 12.72 1.96 15.55
N LYS A 176 11.73 2.31 16.37
CA LYS A 176 10.41 2.77 15.93
C LYS A 176 10.56 4.10 15.16
N LYS A 177 10.34 4.06 13.84
CA LYS A 177 10.44 5.22 12.94
C LYS A 177 9.20 6.10 12.95
N ALA A 178 8.01 5.50 12.97
CA ALA A 178 6.75 6.26 12.96
C ALA A 178 5.56 5.43 13.42
N ASP A 179 4.56 6.13 13.95
CA ASP A 179 3.21 5.63 14.16
C ASP A 179 2.34 6.03 12.98
N ILE A 180 1.76 5.05 12.28
CA ILE A 180 0.81 5.30 11.21
C ILE A 180 -0.59 4.90 11.70
N PRO A 181 -1.50 5.87 11.92
CA PRO A 181 -2.89 5.59 12.23
C PRO A 181 -3.57 4.83 11.08
N HIS A 182 -4.55 3.98 11.40
CA HIS A 182 -5.30 3.21 10.40
C HIS A 182 -5.84 4.07 9.25
N GLU A 183 -6.41 5.23 9.55
CA GLU A 183 -6.96 6.15 8.54
C GLU A 183 -5.90 6.74 7.61
N GLU A 184 -4.70 7.00 8.13
CA GLU A 184 -3.57 7.50 7.34
C GLU A 184 -3.00 6.41 6.44
N LEU A 185 -2.92 5.17 6.92
CA LEU A 185 -2.55 4.02 6.11
C LEU A 185 -3.55 3.82 4.95
N LYS A 186 -4.85 3.93 5.24
CA LYS A 186 -5.93 3.84 4.26
C LYS A 186 -5.82 4.94 3.20
N ARG A 187 -5.50 6.17 3.64
CA ARG A 187 -5.26 7.32 2.75
C ARG A 187 -4.06 7.10 1.84
N LEU A 188 -2.93 6.65 2.38
CA LEU A 188 -1.69 6.39 1.64
C LEU A 188 -1.88 5.30 0.59
N ILE A 189 -2.52 4.19 0.95
CA ILE A 189 -2.86 3.10 0.01
C ILE A 189 -3.80 3.63 -1.09
N SER A 190 -4.77 4.47 -0.74
CA SER A 190 -5.70 5.06 -1.71
C SER A 190 -5.02 6.03 -2.70
N GLN A 191 -3.96 6.73 -2.26
CA GLN A 191 -3.19 7.66 -3.12
C GLN A 191 -2.15 6.95 -4.00
N TYR A 192 -1.66 5.77 -3.59
CA TYR A 192 -0.68 5.00 -4.37
C TYR A 192 -1.26 4.46 -5.69
N ILE A 193 -2.59 4.36 -5.79
CA ILE A 193 -3.34 3.93 -6.98
C ILE A 193 -3.82 5.16 -7.77
N ALA A 194 -2.91 6.09 -8.08
CA ALA A 194 -3.20 7.23 -8.94
C ALA A 194 -2.52 7.04 -10.31
N PRO A 195 -3.22 7.30 -11.44
CA PRO A 195 -2.58 7.34 -12.74
C PRO A 195 -1.48 8.42 -12.73
N SER A 196 -0.25 8.03 -13.07
CA SER A 196 0.84 8.99 -13.26
C SER A 196 0.61 9.86 -14.51
N GLU A 197 1.46 10.90 -14.69
CA GLU A 197 1.33 11.87 -15.78
C GLU A 197 1.10 11.24 -17.15
N LYS A 198 0.12 11.78 -17.90
CA LYS A 198 -0.26 11.30 -19.22
C LYS A 198 0.89 11.56 -20.21
N LYS A 199 1.49 10.50 -20.74
CA LYS A 199 2.48 10.60 -21.82
C LYS A 199 1.80 11.05 -23.11
N LYS A 200 2.22 12.17 -23.70
CA LYS A 200 1.76 12.61 -25.02
C LYS A 200 2.44 11.79 -26.11
N ILE A 201 1.64 11.09 -26.92
CA ILE A 201 2.10 10.48 -28.16
C ILE A 201 1.93 11.51 -29.28
N GLN A 202 3.02 11.90 -29.93
CA GLN A 202 2.99 12.75 -31.12
C GLN A 202 3.05 11.87 -32.36
N TYR A 203 2.18 12.14 -33.34
CA TYR A 203 2.25 11.56 -34.68
C TYR A 203 2.33 12.68 -35.72
N ARG A 204 2.94 12.40 -36.87
CA ARG A 204 2.98 13.36 -38.00
C ARG A 204 1.56 13.54 -38.54
N CYS A 205 1.16 14.80 -38.69
CA CYS A 205 0.01 15.20 -39.49
C CYS A 205 0.51 15.70 -40.85
#